data_AF-A0A151S472-F1
#
_entry.id   AF-A0A151S472-F1
#
_cell.length_a   1.000
_cell.length_b   1.000
_cell.length_c   1.000
_cell.angle_alpha   90.00
_cell.angle_beta   90.00
_cell.angle_gamma   90.00
#
_symmetry.space_group_name_H-M   'P 1'
#
loop_
_entity.id
_entity.type
_entity.pdbx_description
1 polymer ?
#
loop_
_entity_poly.entity_id
_entity_poly.type
_entity_poly.pdbx_seq_one_letter_code
_entity_poly.pdbx_strand_id
1 'polypeptide(L)' 'MKRFVIPISYLNQPSFQDLLSQAEEEFGYDHPTGGLTIPCSEDFFQHITCRLNRL' A
#
# COMPACT_ATOMS: atom_id res chain seq x y z
N MET A 1 -0.17 -3.30 17.08
CA MET A 1 0.15 -3.66 15.68
C MET A 1 -0.99 -4.48 15.12
N LYS A 2 -1.64 -3.99 14.06
CA LYS A 2 -2.71 -4.70 13.36
C LYS A 2 -2.13 -5.23 12.04
N ARG A 3 -2.47 -6.47 11.68
CA ARG A 3 -2.05 -7.08 10.42
C ARG A 3 -3.24 -7.10 9.48
N PHE A 4 -3.04 -6.60 8.27
CA PHE A 4 -4.02 -6.66 7.19
C PHE A 4 -3.54 -7.64 6.15
N VAL A 5 -4.45 -8.47 5.64
CA VAL A 5 -4.19 -9.37 4.52
C VAL A 5 -5.00 -8.86 3.36
N ILE A 6 -4.34 -8.57 2.24
CA ILE A 6 -4.98 -8.07 1.03
C ILE A 6 -4.66 -9.01 -0.15
N PRO A 7 -5.55 -9.15 -1.14
CA PRO A 7 -5.23 -9.83 -2.38
C PRO A 7 -4.05 -9.17 -3.08
N ILE A 8 -3.13 -9.97 -3.64
CA ILE A 8 -1.99 -9.45 -4.40
C ILE A 8 -2.43 -8.63 -5.64
N SER A 9 -3.64 -8.90 -6.15
CA SER A 9 -4.24 -8.16 -7.25
C SER A 9 -4.48 -6.68 -6.95
N TYR A 10 -4.52 -6.27 -5.67
CA TYR A 10 -4.68 -4.86 -5.29
C TYR A 10 -3.47 -4.04 -5.68
N LEU A 11 -2.28 -4.66 -5.73
CA LEU A 11 -1.08 -3.99 -6.19
C LEU A 11 -1.24 -3.48 -7.62
N ASN A 12 -2.07 -4.11 -8.46
CA ASN A 12 -2.31 -3.67 -9.84
C ASN A 12 -3.40 -2.59 -9.96
N GLN A 13 -4.05 -2.20 -8.86
CA GLN A 13 -5.09 -1.17 -8.88
C GLN A 13 -4.45 0.21 -8.93
N PRO A 14 -4.95 1.15 -9.76
CA PRO A 14 -4.36 2.49 -9.90
C PRO A 14 -4.16 3.21 -8.57
N SER A 15 -5.16 3.16 -7.68
CA SER A 15 -5.06 3.79 -6.35
C SER A 15 -3.98 3.20 -5.45
N PHE A 16 -3.62 1.93 -5.65
CA PHE A 16 -2.53 1.30 -4.91
C PHE A 16 -1.19 1.63 -5.57
N GLN A 17 -1.12 1.68 -6.90
CA GLN A 17 0.07 2.14 -7.62
C GLN A 17 0.45 3.57 -7.23
N ASP A 18 -0.52 4.48 -7.06
CA ASP A 18 -0.25 5.84 -6.57
C ASP A 18 0.45 5.82 -5.20
N LEU A 19 0.03 4.94 -4.29
CA LEU A 19 0.68 4.75 -2.99
C LEU A 19 2.10 4.17 -3.11
N LEU A 20 2.33 3.27 -4.07
CA LEU A 20 3.66 2.71 -4.33
C LEU A 20 4.61 3.78 -4.90
N SER A 21 4.14 4.62 -5.81
CA SER A 21 4.92 5.74 -6.33
C SER A 21 5.26 6.75 -5.24
N GLN A 22 4.33 7.07 -4.34
CA GLN A 22 4.62 7.91 -3.18
C GLN A 22 5.66 7.28 -2.25
N ALA A 23 5.55 5.98 -2.00
CA ALA A 23 6.54 5.25 -1.20
C ALA A 23 7.93 5.28 -1.85
N GLU A 24 8.01 5.12 -3.17
CA GLU A 24 9.25 5.25 -3.93
C GLU A 24 9.84 6.65 -3.83
N GLU A 25 9.03 7.70 -4.02
CA GLU A 25 9.48 9.09 -3.96
C GLU A 25 10.04 9.45 -2.57
N GLU A 26 9.41 8.94 -1.50
CA GLU A 26 9.80 9.26 -0.12
C GLU A 26 10.94 8.39 0.41
N PHE A 27 10.93 7.09 0.12
CA PHE A 27 11.84 6.12 0.73
C PHE A 27 12.85 5.51 -0.27
N GLY A 28 12.69 5.74 -1.56
CA GLY A 28 13.47 5.09 -2.61
C GLY A 28 13.24 3.57 -2.67
N TYR A 29 14.13 2.86 -3.36
CA TYR A 29 14.06 1.41 -3.52
C TYR A 29 14.99 0.63 -2.57
N ASP A 30 15.91 1.32 -1.89
CA ASP A 30 16.87 0.68 -1.01
C ASP A 30 16.22 0.45 0.36
N HIS A 31 15.64 -0.74 0.53
CA HIS A 31 14.99 -1.15 1.77
C HIS A 31 15.82 -2.25 2.45
N PRO A 32 16.68 -1.91 3.42
CA PRO A 32 17.58 -2.87 4.05
C PRO A 32 16.85 -3.99 4.82
N THR A 33 15.59 -3.75 5.21
CA THR A 33 14.71 -4.74 5.85
C THR A 33 13.98 -5.65 4.85
N GLY A 34 14.11 -5.41 3.55
CA GLY A 34 13.45 -6.17 2.47
C GLY A 34 11.93 -6.00 2.41
N GLY A 35 11.36 -5.15 3.27
CA GLY A 35 9.93 -4.84 3.31
C GLY A 35 9.63 -3.50 2.63
N LEU A 36 8.38 -3.36 2.19
CA LEU A 36 7.87 -2.11 1.64
C LEU A 36 7.24 -1.25 2.74
N THR A 37 7.55 0.04 2.76
CA THR A 37 6.93 1.02 3.66
C THR A 37 5.98 1.90 2.86
N ILE A 38 4.70 1.97 3.24
CA ILE A 38 3.71 2.80 2.56
C ILE A 38 3.43 4.04 3.42
N PRO A 39 3.63 5.27 2.90
CA PRO A 39 3.39 6.50 3.63
C PRO A 39 1.88 6.81 3.66
N CYS A 40 1.13 6.09 4.49
CA CYS A 40 -0.30 6.33 4.65
C CYS A 40 -0.77 6.09 6.08
N SER A 41 -1.89 6.71 6.45
CA SER A 41 -2.55 6.41 7.72
C SER A 41 -3.29 5.08 7.65
N GLU A 42 -3.47 4.43 8.81
CA GLU A 42 -4.23 3.18 8.90
C GLU A 42 -5.67 3.35 8.40
N ASP A 43 -6.29 4.50 8.62
CA ASP A 43 -7.64 4.82 8.15
C ASP A 43 -7.70 4.92 6.62
N PHE A 44 -6.71 5.56 6.00
CA PHE A 44 -6.62 5.66 4.54
C PHE A 44 -6.41 4.29 3.90
N PHE A 45 -5.50 3.49 4.46
CA PHE A 45 -5.24 2.13 4.00
C PHE A 45 -6.50 1.25 4.06
N GLN A 46 -7.24 1.33 5.17
CA GLN A 46 -8.52 0.62 5.32
C GLN A 46 -9.55 1.11 4.31
N HIS A 47 -9.64 2.42 4.09
CA HIS A 47 -10.58 3.00 3.12
C HIS A 47 -10.32 2.47 1.69
N ILE A 48 -9.07 2.48 1.22
CA ILE A 48 -8.71 1.95 -0.10
C ILE A 48 -8.98 0.44 -0.16
N THR A 49 -8.53 -0.32 0.84
CA THR A 49 -8.72 -1.77 0.87
C THR A 49 -10.21 -2.15 0.84
N CYS A 50 -11.07 -1.44 1.58
CA CYS A 50 -12.51 -1.63 1.56
C CYS A 50 -13.14 -1.33 0.20
N ARG A 51 -12.65 -0.32 -0.53
CA ARG A 51 -13.14 0.00 -1.88
C ARG A 51 -12.73 -1.07 -2.89
N LEU A 52 -11.49 -1.54 -2.81
CA LEU A 52 -10.96 -2.59 -3.68
C LEU A 52 -11.59 -3.96 -3.41
N ASN A 53 -12.09 -4.22 -2.20
CA ASN A 53 -12.79 -5.46 -1.85
C ASN A 53 -14.24 -5.52 -2.33
N ARG A 54 -14.78 -4.41 -2.85
CA ARG A 54 -16.11 -4.37 -3.47
C ARG A 54 -16.06 -4.53 -4.99
N LEU A 55 -14.85 -4.57 -5.57
CA LEU A 55 -14.60 -4.87 -6.97
C LEU A 55 -14.39 -6.37 -7.14
#